data_AF-A0A1A9S598-F1
#
_entry.id   AF-A0A1A9S598-F1
#
_cell.length_a   1.000
_cell.length_b   1.000
_cell.length_c   1.000
_cell.angle_alpha   90.00
_cell.angle_beta   90.00
_cell.angle_gamma   90.00
#
_symmetry.space_group_name_H-M   'P 1'
#
loop_
_entity.id
_entity.type
_entity.pdbx_description
1 polymer ?
#
loop_
_entity_poly.entity_id
_entity_poly.type
_entity_poly.pdbx_seq_one_letter_code
_entity_poly.pdbx_strand_id
1 'polypeptide(L)'
;MRLFKWFSGSQKTEPQAEGSNPSPASGIVPGTPAYAWLTGGAAGYGRPLSETTALAQGTVYACVGLLSGALASMPLHLYRHTADGRERVRNDLWHILNEQMQTRWTAAMGWEFGMQSLLLHGDAFFRIDRVSLYSNRIAGLTPLHPLAVDIRKQDGRLLYLYNDDGQIRVYDQDDVLHVPGLGFDGKRGMSQISYVLRQPVNIANDAGSQAGAFLGDGMRPDLVLQSPAGTKLSNEQIDQVRQQWHARYSGVSNSGAPVVLTGGMDLKQLTMTAVDAQLLETRKLQAHEIAQIFGVPPHMIGMTEKTTSWGSGIEQMSLGFVKYTMQRHLVKFEQEINRKCNALSGLFCEFNTKGIERGDLKSRNESYRIALGRAGEPGWMTVNEVRRAENLPPLEGGDVLFRGTQDEAESDAAVGA
;
A
#
# COMPACT_ATOMS: atom_id res chain seq x y z
N MET A 1 36.29 73.36 22.29
CA MET A 1 35.10 72.61 21.86
C MET A 1 35.59 71.33 21.17
N ARG A 2 35.64 70.18 21.88
CA ARG A 2 34.74 69.00 21.71
C ARG A 2 34.74 68.49 20.24
N LEU A 3 35.07 67.24 19.86
CA LEU A 3 34.94 65.92 20.50
C LEU A 3 35.92 64.88 19.88
N PHE A 4 36.45 64.03 20.76
CA PHE A 4 36.63 62.55 20.66
C PHE A 4 37.60 61.87 19.67
N LYS A 5 38.69 61.39 20.28
CA LYS A 5 39.50 60.19 19.96
C LYS A 5 38.62 58.93 19.86
N TRP A 6 38.76 58.15 18.79
CA TRP A 6 38.70 56.68 18.86
C TRP A 6 39.23 55.99 17.59
N PHE A 7 40.55 55.97 17.38
CA PHE A 7 41.20 55.01 16.46
C PHE A 7 42.67 54.82 16.87
N SER A 8 42.95 53.81 17.69
CA SER A 8 44.30 53.24 17.81
C SER A 8 44.22 51.84 18.41
N GLY A 9 44.56 50.82 17.61
CA GLY A 9 44.66 49.44 18.07
C GLY A 9 44.51 48.43 16.95
N SER A 10 45.51 48.37 16.06
CA SER A 10 45.65 47.28 15.10
C SER A 10 46.00 45.99 15.86
N GLN A 11 45.04 45.06 15.95
CA GLN A 11 45.33 43.64 16.16
C GLN A 11 45.07 42.93 14.84
N LYS A 12 46.14 42.38 14.25
CA LYS A 12 46.04 41.36 13.20
C LYS A 12 45.39 40.13 13.84
N THR A 13 44.11 39.90 13.57
CA THR A 13 43.47 38.61 13.79
C THR A 13 43.86 37.69 12.64
N GLU A 14 44.72 36.71 12.94
CA GLU A 14 44.86 35.52 12.11
C GLU A 14 43.48 34.85 11.98
N PRO A 15 43.10 34.33 10.80
CA PRO A 15 41.88 33.55 10.66
C PRO A 15 42.05 32.26 11.46
N GLN A 16 41.50 32.22 12.67
CA GLN A 16 41.25 30.96 13.36
C GLN A 16 40.23 30.20 12.51
N ALA A 17 40.67 29.06 11.99
CA ALA A 17 39.80 28.09 11.36
C ALA A 17 38.77 27.62 12.41
N GLU A 18 37.58 28.20 12.35
CA GLU A 18 36.41 27.67 13.03
C GLU A 18 36.18 26.27 12.47
N GLY A 19 36.27 25.28 13.36
CA GLY A 19 36.37 23.86 13.01
C GLY A 19 35.36 23.48 11.93
N SER A 20 35.87 22.90 10.84
CA SER A 20 35.06 22.22 9.85
C SER A 20 34.09 21.28 10.57
N ASN A 21 32.80 21.62 10.63
CA ASN A 21 31.78 20.64 10.95
C ASN A 21 31.91 19.54 9.90
N PRO A 22 32.37 18.33 10.24
CA PRO A 22 32.42 17.28 9.25
C PRO A 22 30.98 17.00 8.84
N SER A 23 30.68 17.15 7.55
CA SER A 23 29.44 16.64 6.96
C SER A 23 29.22 15.25 7.52
N PRO A 24 28.09 14.94 8.18
CA PRO A 24 27.96 13.68 8.85
C PRO A 24 27.87 12.61 7.77
N ALA A 25 28.93 11.80 7.66
CA ALA A 25 28.79 10.45 7.14
C ALA A 25 27.57 9.82 7.85
N SER A 26 26.76 9.09 7.09
CA SER A 26 25.57 8.38 7.56
C SER A 26 25.99 7.45 8.68
N GLY A 27 25.95 7.98 9.90
CA GLY A 27 26.32 7.27 11.11
C GLY A 27 25.12 6.45 11.53
N ILE A 28 25.36 5.19 11.84
CA ILE A 28 24.41 4.38 12.59
C ILE A 28 24.42 4.95 14.02
N VAL A 29 23.62 5.99 14.27
CA VAL A 29 23.53 6.69 15.58
C VAL A 29 22.24 6.35 16.33
N PRO A 30 22.26 6.33 17.67
CA PRO A 30 21.08 6.10 18.50
C PRO A 30 19.87 6.93 18.10
N GLY A 31 18.74 6.28 17.85
CA GLY A 31 17.48 6.93 17.44
C GLY A 31 17.19 6.93 15.93
N THR A 32 18.13 6.49 15.08
CA THR A 32 17.87 6.27 13.65
C THR A 32 17.23 4.89 13.40
N PRO A 33 16.40 4.72 12.35
CA PRO A 33 15.87 3.41 11.98
C PRO A 33 16.97 2.38 11.68
N ALA A 34 18.07 2.80 11.06
CA ALA A 34 19.23 1.94 10.78
C ALA A 34 19.93 1.48 12.07
N TYR A 35 20.08 2.36 13.08
CA TYR A 35 20.60 1.97 14.40
C TYR A 35 19.63 1.06 15.15
N ALA A 36 18.34 1.39 15.17
CA ALA A 36 17.32 0.57 15.83
C ALA A 36 17.23 -0.84 15.20
N TRP A 37 17.42 -0.94 13.88
CA TRP A 37 17.53 -2.22 13.18
C TRP A 37 18.82 -2.98 13.56
N LEU A 38 19.97 -2.31 13.57
CA LEU A 38 21.27 -2.93 13.87
C LEU A 38 21.41 -3.36 15.35
N THR A 39 20.84 -2.60 16.28
CA THR A 39 20.96 -2.86 17.73
C THR A 39 19.77 -3.62 18.31
N GLY A 40 18.88 -4.16 17.48
CA GLY A 40 17.67 -4.86 17.92
C GLY A 40 16.68 -3.99 18.71
N GLY A 41 16.88 -2.66 18.71
CA GLY A 41 16.05 -1.68 19.41
C GLY A 41 14.86 -1.20 18.60
N ALA A 42 14.34 -2.02 17.70
CA ALA A 42 13.23 -1.61 16.87
C ALA A 42 11.96 -1.50 17.71
N ALA A 43 11.35 -0.33 17.74
CA ALA A 43 10.06 -0.11 18.39
C ALA A 43 9.01 -1.08 17.81
N GLY A 44 8.40 -1.89 18.68
CA GLY A 44 7.40 -2.91 18.34
C GLY A 44 7.66 -4.23 19.06
N TYR A 45 6.60 -4.95 19.43
CA TYR A 45 6.68 -6.25 20.10
C TYR A 45 6.84 -7.37 19.05
N GLY A 46 7.82 -8.26 19.22
CA GLY A 46 8.02 -9.45 18.36
C GLY A 46 9.32 -9.52 17.59
N ARG A 47 9.51 -10.64 16.87
CA ARG A 47 10.68 -10.85 16.00
C ARG A 47 10.73 -9.76 14.91
N PRO A 48 11.89 -9.10 14.68
CA PRO A 48 12.03 -8.14 13.59
C PRO A 48 11.61 -8.74 12.25
N LEU A 49 10.85 -7.96 11.47
CA LEU A 49 10.36 -8.34 10.16
C LEU A 49 11.08 -7.50 9.11
N SER A 50 11.60 -8.15 8.07
CA SER A 50 12.15 -7.47 6.89
C SER A 50 11.07 -7.30 5.83
N GLU A 51 11.27 -6.38 4.89
CA GLU A 51 10.34 -6.19 3.77
C GLU A 51 10.18 -7.44 2.91
N THR A 52 11.27 -8.16 2.63
CA THR A 52 11.23 -9.40 1.86
C THR A 52 10.45 -10.50 2.61
N THR A 53 10.66 -10.63 3.92
CA THR A 53 9.89 -11.58 4.75
C THR A 53 8.42 -11.20 4.85
N ALA A 54 8.10 -9.90 4.91
CA ALA A 54 6.73 -9.41 4.93
C ALA A 54 6.00 -9.72 3.63
N LEU A 55 6.62 -9.40 2.49
CA LEU A 55 6.05 -9.63 1.15
C LEU A 55 6.03 -11.11 0.74
N ALA A 56 6.85 -11.97 1.37
CA ALA A 56 6.73 -13.41 1.19
C ALA A 56 5.41 -13.98 1.76
N GLN A 57 4.74 -13.25 2.67
CA GLN A 57 3.44 -13.64 3.18
C GLN A 57 2.34 -13.21 2.18
N GLY A 58 1.53 -14.19 1.73
CA GLY A 58 0.59 -14.00 0.62
C GLY A 58 -0.52 -12.97 0.87
N THR A 59 -1.00 -12.83 2.10
CA THR A 59 -2.00 -11.81 2.49
C THR A 59 -1.43 -10.40 2.42
N VAL A 60 -0.21 -10.19 2.92
CA VAL A 60 0.51 -8.90 2.84
C VAL A 60 0.75 -8.56 1.38
N TYR A 61 1.28 -9.50 0.59
CA TYR A 61 1.47 -9.31 -0.85
C TYR A 61 0.18 -8.93 -1.57
N ALA A 62 -0.92 -9.64 -1.29
CA ALA A 62 -2.23 -9.35 -1.89
C ALA A 62 -2.77 -7.97 -1.48
N CYS A 63 -2.65 -7.58 -0.22
CA CYS A 63 -3.10 -6.27 0.25
C CYS A 63 -2.27 -5.12 -0.35
N VAL A 64 -0.94 -5.24 -0.31
CA VAL A 64 -0.03 -4.25 -0.88
C VAL A 64 -0.28 -4.14 -2.39
N GLY A 65 -0.30 -5.26 -3.11
CA GLY A 65 -0.54 -5.30 -4.55
C GLY A 65 -1.90 -4.74 -4.96
N LEU A 66 -2.97 -5.02 -4.20
CA LEU A 66 -4.29 -4.46 -4.46
C LEU A 66 -4.30 -2.93 -4.30
N LEU A 67 -3.75 -2.41 -3.19
CA LEU A 67 -3.75 -0.98 -2.91
C LEU A 67 -2.81 -0.22 -3.85
N SER A 68 -1.64 -0.77 -4.15
CA SER A 68 -0.64 -0.20 -5.06
C SER A 68 -1.17 -0.21 -6.51
N GLY A 69 -1.74 -1.33 -6.95
CA GLY A 69 -2.33 -1.47 -8.28
C GLY A 69 -3.57 -0.60 -8.45
N ALA A 70 -4.41 -0.46 -7.41
CA ALA A 70 -5.53 0.47 -7.42
C ALA A 70 -5.04 1.91 -7.62
N LEU A 71 -4.02 2.36 -6.87
CA LEU A 71 -3.45 3.71 -7.04
C LEU A 71 -2.88 3.91 -8.45
N ALA A 72 -2.10 2.95 -8.94
CA ALA A 72 -1.45 3.03 -10.26
C ALA A 72 -2.44 2.96 -11.44
N SER A 73 -3.57 2.29 -11.27
CA SER A 73 -4.60 2.19 -12.31
C SER A 73 -5.48 3.43 -12.43
N MET A 74 -5.52 4.29 -11.41
CA MET A 74 -6.28 5.54 -11.43
C MET A 74 -5.50 6.66 -12.12
N PRO A 75 -5.99 7.20 -13.25
CA PRO A 75 -5.34 8.34 -13.88
C PRO A 75 -5.43 9.58 -12.99
N LEU A 76 -4.33 10.32 -12.89
CA LEU A 76 -4.25 11.58 -12.17
C LEU A 76 -4.47 12.74 -13.15
N HIS A 77 -5.65 13.32 -13.15
CA HIS A 77 -6.02 14.39 -14.09
C HIS A 77 -5.64 15.76 -13.53
N LEU A 78 -5.18 16.65 -14.40
CA LEU A 78 -4.94 18.05 -14.07
C LEU A 78 -6.14 18.90 -14.48
N TYR A 79 -6.48 19.85 -13.64
CA TYR A 79 -7.61 20.75 -13.81
C TYR A 79 -7.19 22.19 -13.55
N ARG A 80 -7.91 23.12 -14.19
CA ARG A 80 -7.88 24.55 -13.89
C ARG A 80 -9.27 24.98 -13.43
N HIS A 81 -9.32 25.82 -12.40
CA HIS A 81 -10.57 26.45 -11.98
C HIS A 81 -11.03 27.46 -13.03
N THR A 82 -12.30 27.38 -13.43
CA THR A 82 -12.97 28.33 -14.33
C THR A 82 -14.20 28.92 -13.63
N ALA A 83 -14.80 29.98 -14.19
CA ALA A 83 -15.98 30.62 -13.59
C ALA A 83 -17.16 29.64 -13.44
N ASP A 84 -17.33 28.73 -14.41
CA ASP A 84 -18.43 27.77 -14.48
C ASP A 84 -18.06 26.35 -14.02
N GLY A 85 -16.86 26.16 -13.44
CA GLY A 85 -16.43 24.87 -12.89
C GLY A 85 -14.93 24.57 -13.03
N ARG A 86 -14.62 23.45 -13.70
CA ARG A 86 -13.24 22.98 -13.90
C ARG A 86 -12.99 22.53 -15.33
N GLU A 87 -11.85 22.92 -15.88
CA GLU A 87 -11.40 22.52 -17.21
C GLU A 87 -10.22 21.54 -17.09
N ARG A 88 -10.25 20.45 -17.86
CA ARG A 88 -9.16 19.47 -17.86
C ARG A 88 -7.98 19.97 -18.71
N VAL A 89 -6.79 19.95 -18.12
CA VAL A 89 -5.55 20.40 -18.76
C VAL A 89 -4.63 19.21 -19.02
N ARG A 90 -3.95 19.20 -20.16
CA ARG A 90 -2.90 18.21 -20.49
C ARG A 90 -1.60 18.94 -20.80
N ASN A 91 -0.59 18.74 -19.94
CA ASN A 91 0.74 19.34 -20.06
C ASN A 91 1.83 18.28 -19.76
N ASP A 92 3.09 18.70 -19.69
CA ASP A 92 4.21 17.79 -19.39
C ASP A 92 4.07 17.08 -18.04
N LEU A 93 3.57 17.78 -17.01
CA LEU A 93 3.34 17.19 -15.69
C LEU A 93 2.29 16.08 -15.75
N TRP A 94 1.23 16.25 -16.57
CA TRP A 94 0.26 15.18 -16.80
C TRP A 94 0.94 13.94 -17.39
N HIS A 95 1.86 14.11 -18.35
CA HIS A 95 2.60 13.00 -18.96
C HIS A 95 3.51 12.30 -17.93
N ILE A 96 4.20 13.08 -17.08
CA ILE A 96 5.03 12.55 -15.99
C ILE A 96 4.20 11.71 -15.01
N LEU A 97 3.04 12.21 -14.59
CA LEU A 97 2.21 11.58 -13.57
C LEU A 97 1.42 10.35 -14.06
N ASN A 98 1.22 10.19 -15.38
CA ASN A 98 0.36 9.13 -15.93
C ASN A 98 1.06 8.15 -16.88
N GLU A 99 2.16 8.55 -17.54
CA GLU A 99 2.83 7.72 -18.54
C GLU A 99 4.24 7.36 -18.08
N GLN A 100 5.10 8.37 -17.94
CA GLN A 100 6.53 8.20 -17.69
C GLN A 100 7.01 9.13 -16.58
N MET A 101 7.05 8.61 -15.36
CA MET A 101 7.45 9.38 -14.17
C MET A 101 8.92 9.78 -14.22
N GLN A 102 9.77 8.89 -14.72
CA GLN A 102 11.18 9.15 -14.97
C GLN A 102 11.69 8.23 -16.09
N THR A 103 12.85 8.51 -16.68
CA THR A 103 13.46 7.68 -17.76
C THR A 103 13.47 6.18 -17.47
N ARG A 104 13.64 5.79 -16.19
CA ARG A 104 13.68 4.38 -15.75
C ARG A 104 12.35 3.85 -15.24
N TRP A 105 11.34 4.70 -15.07
CA TRP A 105 10.10 4.38 -14.37
C TRP A 105 8.88 4.86 -15.16
N THR A 106 8.00 3.93 -15.50
CA THR A 106 6.63 4.29 -15.88
C THR A 106 5.91 4.87 -14.67
N ALA A 107 4.88 5.68 -14.90
CA ALA A 107 4.10 6.25 -13.81
C ALA A 107 3.45 5.19 -12.92
N ALA A 108 2.92 4.13 -13.52
CA ALA A 108 2.31 3.02 -12.79
C ALA A 108 3.29 2.39 -11.78
N MET A 109 4.50 2.03 -12.22
CA MET A 109 5.51 1.43 -11.34
C MET A 109 5.95 2.39 -10.23
N GLY A 110 6.07 3.68 -10.53
CA GLY A 110 6.40 4.70 -9.52
C GLY A 110 5.33 4.82 -8.44
N TRP A 111 4.05 4.82 -8.82
CA TRP A 111 2.93 4.83 -7.87
C TRP A 111 2.86 3.54 -7.06
N GLU A 112 3.10 2.39 -7.69
CA GLU A 112 3.11 1.12 -6.98
C GLU A 112 4.21 1.09 -5.90
N PHE A 113 5.42 1.49 -6.27
CA PHE A 113 6.55 1.55 -5.35
C PHE A 113 6.31 2.55 -4.21
N GLY A 114 5.76 3.73 -4.51
CA GLY A 114 5.44 4.72 -3.49
C GLY A 114 4.36 4.22 -2.52
N MET A 115 3.31 3.59 -3.02
CA MET A 115 2.26 3.02 -2.18
C MET A 115 2.79 1.86 -1.32
N GLN A 116 3.61 0.97 -1.89
CA GLN A 116 4.29 -0.08 -1.13
C GLN A 116 5.14 0.51 0.00
N SER A 117 5.96 1.52 -0.32
CA SER A 117 6.78 2.24 0.65
C SER A 117 5.94 2.84 1.80
N LEU A 118 4.82 3.47 1.47
CA LEU A 118 3.87 4.03 2.43
C LEU A 118 3.23 2.96 3.33
N LEU A 119 2.86 1.82 2.74
CA LEU A 119 2.14 0.76 3.43
C LEU A 119 3.04 -0.10 4.33
N LEU A 120 4.34 -0.18 4.02
CA LEU A 120 5.30 -1.01 4.76
C LEU A 120 6.13 -0.19 5.74
N HIS A 121 6.69 0.94 5.28
CA HIS A 121 7.62 1.77 6.05
C HIS A 121 6.98 3.04 6.60
N GLY A 122 5.73 3.31 6.27
CA GLY A 122 4.97 4.43 6.82
C GLY A 122 5.17 5.75 6.08
N ASP A 123 6.04 5.81 5.07
CA ASP A 123 6.30 7.02 4.30
C ASP A 123 6.52 6.68 2.81
N ALA A 124 6.03 7.54 1.91
CA ALA A 124 6.43 7.53 0.51
C ALA A 124 7.19 8.81 0.16
N PHE A 125 8.30 8.66 -0.55
CA PHE A 125 9.16 9.76 -0.98
C PHE A 125 9.35 9.74 -2.49
N PHE A 126 9.21 10.91 -3.11
CA PHE A 126 9.59 11.13 -4.50
C PHE A 126 10.40 12.41 -4.60
N ARG A 127 11.62 12.31 -5.14
CA ARG A 127 12.39 13.50 -5.50
C ARG A 127 11.74 14.17 -6.69
N ILE A 128 11.55 15.48 -6.61
CA ILE A 128 11.09 16.31 -7.71
C ILE A 128 12.31 16.70 -8.55
N ASP A 129 12.38 16.15 -9.76
CA ASP A 129 13.44 16.49 -10.71
C ASP A 129 13.06 17.77 -11.43
N ARG A 130 13.72 18.89 -11.11
CA ARG A 130 13.53 20.17 -11.80
C ARG A 130 14.51 20.30 -12.96
N VAL A 131 14.09 20.98 -14.03
CA VAL A 131 14.94 21.24 -15.21
C VAL A 131 16.20 22.04 -14.84
N SER A 132 16.07 22.96 -13.88
CA SER A 132 17.19 23.70 -13.30
C SER A 132 16.83 24.15 -11.89
N LEU A 133 17.84 24.52 -11.09
CA LEU A 133 17.67 25.02 -9.71
C LEU A 133 16.79 26.29 -9.62
N TYR A 134 16.66 27.03 -10.72
CA TYR A 134 15.91 28.29 -10.77
C TYR A 134 14.58 28.16 -11.54
N SER A 135 14.19 26.94 -11.91
CA SER A 135 12.97 26.69 -12.68
C SER A 135 11.97 25.88 -11.88
N ASN A 136 10.71 26.30 -11.91
CA ASN A 136 9.60 25.55 -11.34
C ASN A 136 9.10 24.43 -12.26
N ARG A 137 9.68 24.27 -13.46
CA ARG A 137 9.31 23.21 -14.40
C ARG A 137 9.88 21.87 -13.93
N ILE A 138 8.98 20.92 -13.76
CA ILE A 138 9.28 19.54 -13.37
C ILE A 138 9.62 18.73 -14.62
N ALA A 139 10.76 18.05 -14.59
CA ALA A 139 11.26 17.14 -15.61
C ALA A 139 10.92 15.67 -15.31
N GLY A 140 10.73 15.33 -14.03
CA GLY A 140 10.39 13.97 -13.60
C GLY A 140 10.17 13.87 -12.10
N LEU A 141 9.77 12.68 -11.65
CA LEU A 141 9.71 12.32 -10.23
C LEU A 141 10.51 11.02 -10.05
N THR A 142 11.46 11.00 -9.12
CA THR A 142 12.25 9.81 -8.82
C THR A 142 11.80 9.21 -7.48
N PRO A 143 11.20 8.01 -7.46
CA PRO A 143 10.83 7.36 -6.21
C PRO A 143 12.08 7.06 -5.37
N LEU A 144 12.02 7.34 -4.06
CA LEU A 144 13.11 7.09 -3.11
C LEU A 144 12.67 6.09 -2.05
N HIS A 145 13.52 5.09 -1.78
CA HIS A 145 13.21 4.10 -0.76
C HIS A 145 13.27 4.71 0.65
N PRO A 146 12.27 4.52 1.53
CA PRO A 146 12.21 5.16 2.85
C PRO A 146 13.38 4.86 3.79
N LEU A 147 13.99 3.68 3.65
CA LEU A 147 15.18 3.27 4.41
C LEU A 147 16.47 3.99 3.97
N ALA A 148 16.49 4.55 2.75
CA ALA A 148 17.64 5.27 2.21
C ALA A 148 17.56 6.78 2.48
N VAL A 149 16.46 7.26 3.05
CA VAL A 149 16.25 8.67 3.41
C VAL A 149 16.45 8.81 4.91
N ASP A 150 17.04 9.91 5.38
CA ASP A 150 17.01 10.40 6.77
C ASP A 150 16.39 11.80 6.78
N ILE A 151 15.59 12.13 7.79
CA ILE A 151 14.84 13.39 7.85
C ILE A 151 15.27 14.19 9.04
N ARG A 152 15.77 15.40 8.76
CA ARG A 152 16.17 16.36 9.79
C ARG A 152 15.29 17.59 9.71
N LYS A 153 14.98 18.15 10.88
CA LYS A 153 14.30 19.43 10.97
C LYS A 153 15.35 20.50 11.28
N GLN A 154 15.47 21.50 10.42
CA GLN A 154 16.38 22.62 10.58
C GLN A 154 15.62 23.90 10.27
N ASP A 155 15.68 24.88 11.18
CA ASP A 155 15.03 26.20 11.02
C ASP A 155 13.54 26.13 10.65
N GLY A 156 12.82 25.14 11.21
CA GLY A 156 11.40 24.94 10.96
C GLY A 156 11.06 24.20 9.67
N ARG A 157 12.04 23.92 8.81
CA ARG A 157 11.90 23.17 7.55
C ARG A 157 12.43 21.75 7.67
N LEU A 158 12.01 20.88 6.75
CA LEU A 158 12.53 19.52 6.63
C LEU A 158 13.65 19.46 5.59
N LEU A 159 14.72 18.75 5.95
CA LEU A 159 15.82 18.38 5.08
C LEU A 159 15.86 16.86 4.94
N TYR A 160 15.94 16.39 3.71
CA TYR A 160 15.93 14.99 3.35
C TYR A 160 17.34 14.59 2.93
N LEU A 161 18.02 13.81 3.77
CA LEU A 161 19.34 13.25 3.49
C LEU A 161 19.12 11.90 2.82
N TYR A 162 19.31 11.84 1.50
CA TYR A 162 19.18 10.62 0.73
C TYR A 162 20.55 10.00 0.48
N ASN A 163 20.70 8.72 0.80
CA ASN A 163 21.87 7.94 0.48
C ASN A 163 21.73 7.34 -0.93
N ASP A 164 22.42 7.96 -1.89
CA ASP A 164 22.50 7.52 -3.28
C ASP A 164 23.78 6.71 -3.49
N ASP A 165 23.70 5.39 -3.32
CA ASP A 165 24.82 4.45 -3.50
C ASP A 165 26.11 4.86 -2.75
N GLY A 166 25.97 5.32 -1.51
CA GLY A 166 27.07 5.73 -0.64
C GLY A 166 27.37 7.24 -0.67
N GLN A 167 26.73 8.00 -1.57
CA GLN A 167 26.80 9.46 -1.56
C GLN A 167 25.56 10.06 -0.90
N ILE A 168 25.78 10.85 0.15
CA ILE A 168 24.68 11.58 0.80
C ILE A 168 24.37 12.83 -0.03
N ARG A 169 23.14 12.89 -0.52
CA ARG A 169 22.55 14.07 -1.16
C ARG A 169 21.54 14.68 -0.20
N VAL A 170 21.52 16.00 -0.12
CA VAL A 170 20.58 16.72 0.73
C VAL A 170 19.57 17.40 -0.18
N TYR A 171 18.29 17.15 0.07
CA TYR A 171 17.19 17.79 -0.63
C TYR A 171 16.37 18.62 0.36
N ASP A 172 15.94 19.81 -0.08
CA ASP A 172 15.01 20.64 0.68
C ASP A 172 13.59 20.06 0.62
N GLN A 173 12.75 20.44 1.59
CA GLN A 173 11.35 20.07 1.65
C GLN A 173 10.57 20.32 0.37
N ASP A 174 10.89 21.37 -0.40
CA ASP A 174 10.15 21.73 -1.61
C ASP A 174 10.58 20.91 -2.85
N ASP A 175 11.63 20.09 -2.73
CA ASP A 175 12.14 19.20 -3.79
C ASP A 175 11.86 17.71 -3.53
N VAL A 176 11.14 17.39 -2.46
CA VAL A 176 10.73 16.01 -2.15
C VAL A 176 9.24 15.97 -1.87
N LEU A 177 8.46 15.22 -2.65
CA LEU A 177 7.11 14.84 -2.26
C LEU A 177 7.22 13.85 -1.11
N HIS A 178 6.64 14.20 0.04
CA HIS A 178 6.62 13.34 1.22
C HIS A 178 5.17 13.09 1.61
N VAL A 179 4.72 11.86 1.38
CA VAL A 179 3.39 11.41 1.77
C VAL A 179 3.53 10.51 3.00
N PRO A 180 3.20 10.98 4.21
CA PRO A 180 3.30 10.19 5.42
C PRO A 180 2.05 9.36 5.71
N GLY A 181 2.27 8.22 6.38
CA GLY A 181 1.27 7.26 6.81
C GLY A 181 0.51 7.69 8.07
N LEU A 182 0.00 6.71 8.82
CA LEU A 182 -0.59 6.95 10.14
C LEU A 182 0.51 7.31 11.14
N GLY A 183 0.19 8.10 12.18
CA GLY A 183 1.14 8.41 13.25
C GLY A 183 2.25 9.36 12.83
N PHE A 184 1.99 10.24 11.86
CA PHE A 184 2.95 11.26 11.43
C PHE A 184 3.30 12.22 12.57
N ASP A 185 4.58 12.26 12.95
CA ASP A 185 5.10 13.08 14.07
C ASP A 185 5.66 14.44 13.62
N GLY A 186 5.46 14.80 12.35
CA GLY A 186 6.06 15.98 11.72
C GLY A 186 7.41 15.71 11.06
N LYS A 187 7.95 14.50 11.15
CA LYS A 187 9.14 14.03 10.42
C LYS A 187 8.91 12.71 9.70
N ARG A 188 8.25 11.73 10.31
CA ARG A 188 7.98 10.40 9.73
C ARG A 188 6.63 9.84 10.14
N GLY A 189 6.07 9.02 9.27
CA GLY A 189 4.95 8.15 9.59
C GLY A 189 5.39 6.93 10.40
N MET A 190 4.43 6.25 11.00
CA MET A 190 4.65 4.99 11.70
C MET A 190 4.83 3.85 10.70
N SER A 191 5.97 3.14 10.77
CA SER A 191 6.24 1.96 9.93
C SER A 191 5.35 0.78 10.31
N GLN A 192 4.50 0.32 9.40
CA GLN A 192 3.60 -0.78 9.66
C GLN A 192 4.36 -2.09 9.89
N ILE A 193 5.43 -2.35 9.12
CA ILE A 193 6.33 -3.51 9.31
C ILE A 193 6.95 -3.53 10.71
N SER A 194 7.32 -2.36 11.26
CA SER A 194 7.98 -2.29 12.55
C SER A 194 7.00 -2.38 13.72
N TYR A 195 5.81 -1.80 13.59
CA TYR A 195 4.89 -1.62 14.72
C TYR A 195 3.76 -2.64 14.74
N VAL A 196 2.99 -2.77 13.66
CA VAL A 196 1.71 -3.50 13.67
C VAL A 196 1.75 -4.85 12.94
N LEU A 197 2.57 -4.99 11.90
CA LEU A 197 2.65 -6.22 11.12
C LEU A 197 3.56 -7.29 11.75
N ARG A 198 4.44 -6.91 12.70
CA ARG A 198 5.42 -7.85 13.29
C ARG A 198 4.78 -9.09 13.85
N GLN A 199 3.83 -8.95 14.77
CA GLN A 199 3.18 -10.09 15.40
C GLN A 199 2.40 -10.95 14.40
N PRO A 200 1.40 -10.40 13.68
CA PRO A 200 0.52 -11.24 12.88
C PRO A 200 1.26 -11.95 11.74
N VAL A 201 2.23 -11.28 11.11
CA VAL A 201 3.04 -11.90 10.04
C VAL A 201 3.95 -12.98 10.59
N ASN A 202 4.58 -12.78 11.76
CA ASN A 202 5.40 -13.83 12.36
C ASN A 202 4.57 -15.05 12.75
N ILE A 203 3.39 -14.86 13.37
CA ILE A 203 2.48 -15.96 13.71
C ILE A 203 2.06 -16.71 12.44
N ALA A 204 1.71 -15.99 11.37
CA ALA A 204 1.36 -16.60 10.09
C ALA A 204 2.53 -17.40 9.47
N ASN A 205 3.76 -16.87 9.55
CA ASN A 205 4.96 -17.53 9.04
C ASN A 205 5.33 -18.76 9.87
N ASP A 206 5.20 -18.69 11.19
CA ASP A 206 5.49 -19.80 12.10
C ASP A 206 4.45 -20.92 11.95
N ALA A 207 3.15 -20.57 11.86
CA ALA A 207 2.08 -21.51 11.49
C ALA A 207 2.29 -22.11 10.09
N GLY A 208 2.82 -21.32 9.16
CA GLY A 208 3.24 -21.75 7.83
C GLY A 208 4.34 -22.80 7.86
N SER A 209 5.40 -22.52 8.62
CA SER A 209 6.56 -23.38 8.78
C SER A 209 6.19 -24.67 9.51
N GLN A 210 5.34 -24.57 10.54
CA GLN A 210 4.81 -25.72 11.26
C GLN A 210 3.98 -26.62 10.34
N ALA A 211 3.05 -26.05 9.55
CA ALA A 211 2.29 -26.81 8.55
C ALA A 211 3.22 -27.47 7.51
N GLY A 212 4.25 -26.75 7.05
CA GLY A 212 5.23 -27.26 6.11
C GLY A 212 6.05 -28.42 6.68
N ALA A 213 6.49 -28.33 7.94
CA ALA A 213 7.20 -29.40 8.63
C ALA A 213 6.31 -30.63 8.83
N PHE A 214 5.06 -30.43 9.25
CA PHE A 214 4.08 -31.53 9.37
C PHE A 214 3.85 -32.27 8.05
N LEU A 215 3.78 -31.55 6.93
CA LEU A 215 3.56 -32.16 5.60
C LEU A 215 4.85 -32.70 4.97
N GLY A 216 5.99 -32.04 5.19
CA GLY A 216 7.25 -32.25 4.48
C GLY A 216 8.18 -33.29 5.11
N ASP A 217 8.29 -33.32 6.44
CA ASP A 217 9.25 -34.21 7.11
C ASP A 217 8.71 -35.64 7.26
N GLY A 218 7.43 -35.88 6.96
CA GLY A 218 6.79 -37.17 7.23
C GLY A 218 6.79 -37.53 8.72
N MET A 219 7.15 -36.58 9.59
CA MET A 219 6.92 -36.70 11.02
C MET A 219 5.41 -36.66 11.20
N ARG A 220 4.88 -37.88 11.33
CA ARG A 220 3.54 -38.24 11.74
C ARG A 220 3.54 -38.40 13.27
N PRO A 221 3.49 -37.32 14.07
CA PRO A 221 3.35 -37.45 15.52
C PRO A 221 2.00 -38.04 15.92
N ASP A 222 1.09 -38.26 14.96
CA ASP A 222 -0.06 -39.14 15.12
C ASP A 222 0.33 -40.58 15.39
N LEU A 223 1.53 -41.04 15.05
CA LEU A 223 1.87 -42.46 15.15
C LEU A 223 2.62 -42.77 16.45
N VAL A 224 1.98 -43.55 17.31
CA VAL A 224 2.59 -44.12 18.52
C VAL A 224 2.85 -45.61 18.28
N LEU A 225 4.12 -45.99 18.35
CA LEU A 225 4.53 -47.40 18.41
C LEU A 225 4.35 -47.91 19.84
N GLN A 226 3.37 -48.77 20.05
CA GLN A 226 3.10 -49.40 21.33
C GLN A 226 3.71 -50.80 21.37
N SER A 227 4.61 -51.04 22.33
CA SER A 227 5.11 -52.39 22.61
C SER A 227 4.07 -53.22 23.39
N PRO A 228 4.12 -54.56 23.28
CA PRO A 228 3.30 -55.44 24.11
C PRO A 228 3.48 -55.15 25.61
N ALA A 229 2.41 -55.36 26.38
CA ALA A 229 2.43 -55.16 27.83
C ALA A 229 3.46 -56.08 28.50
N GLY A 230 4.35 -55.51 29.32
CA GLY A 230 5.42 -56.25 30.02
C GLY A 230 6.78 -56.25 29.33
N THR A 231 6.88 -55.76 28.08
CA THR A 231 8.15 -55.63 27.36
C THR A 231 8.89 -54.36 27.79
N LYS A 232 10.10 -54.50 28.35
CA LYS A 232 11.02 -53.37 28.60
C LYS A 232 12.09 -53.36 27.53
N LEU A 233 12.08 -52.33 26.68
CA LEU A 233 13.16 -52.09 25.71
C LEU A 233 14.32 -51.38 26.40
N SER A 234 15.56 -51.73 26.07
CA SER A 234 16.73 -50.93 26.48
C SER A 234 16.80 -49.62 25.69
N ASN A 235 17.57 -48.64 26.19
CA ASN A 235 17.76 -47.38 25.48
C ASN A 235 18.36 -47.59 24.08
N GLU A 236 19.29 -48.55 23.91
CA GLU A 236 19.85 -48.83 22.59
C GLU A 236 18.81 -49.40 21.62
N GLN A 237 17.89 -50.25 22.10
CA GLN A 237 16.82 -50.82 21.28
C GLN A 237 15.81 -49.74 20.84
N ILE A 238 15.50 -48.80 21.72
CA ILE A 238 14.63 -47.65 21.41
C ILE A 238 15.25 -46.80 20.30
N ASP A 239 16.55 -46.50 20.40
CA ASP A 239 17.24 -45.69 19.39
C ASP A 239 17.39 -46.42 18.05
N GLN A 240 17.60 -47.74 18.06
CA GLN A 240 17.59 -48.55 16.83
C GLN A 240 16.23 -48.52 16.13
N VAL A 241 15.14 -48.69 16.87
CA VAL A 241 13.77 -48.60 16.31
C VAL A 241 13.51 -47.20 15.76
N ARG A 242 13.90 -46.15 16.48
CA ARG A 242 13.76 -44.75 16.03
C ARG A 242 14.54 -44.49 14.75
N GLN A 243 15.80 -44.94 14.66
CA GLN A 243 16.63 -44.76 13.46
C GLN A 243 16.08 -45.53 12.27
N GLN A 244 15.64 -46.77 12.45
CA GLN A 244 15.00 -47.56 11.38
C GLN A 244 13.71 -46.92 10.89
N TRP A 245 12.92 -46.36 11.82
CA TRP A 245 11.69 -45.65 11.47
C TRP A 245 11.99 -44.39 10.65
N HIS A 246 12.91 -43.55 11.11
CA HIS A 246 13.32 -42.35 10.36
C HIS A 246 13.91 -42.70 9.00
N ALA A 247 14.81 -43.68 8.91
CA ALA A 247 15.44 -44.05 7.64
C ALA A 247 14.45 -44.53 6.57
N ARG A 248 13.33 -45.13 6.99
CA ARG A 248 12.40 -45.80 6.08
C ARG A 248 11.12 -45.03 5.80
N TYR A 249 10.71 -44.15 6.71
CA TYR A 249 9.43 -43.46 6.66
C TYR A 249 9.54 -41.93 6.73
N SER A 250 10.75 -41.35 6.84
CA SER A 250 10.92 -39.89 6.72
C SER A 250 11.02 -39.42 5.27
N GLY A 251 10.53 -38.21 5.02
CA GLY A 251 10.58 -37.52 3.72
C GLY A 251 9.39 -37.82 2.79
N VAL A 252 9.08 -36.84 1.94
CA VAL A 252 7.91 -36.83 1.03
C VAL A 252 7.86 -38.06 0.11
N SER A 253 9.01 -38.56 -0.35
CA SER A 253 9.10 -39.74 -1.23
C SER A 253 8.72 -41.06 -0.54
N ASN A 254 8.83 -41.13 0.78
CA ASN A 254 8.58 -42.34 1.56
C ASN A 254 7.19 -42.35 2.21
N SER A 255 6.38 -41.32 1.98
CA SER A 255 5.04 -41.13 2.55
C SER A 255 4.01 -42.21 2.17
N GLY A 256 4.28 -43.00 1.13
CA GLY A 256 3.44 -44.13 0.69
C GLY A 256 3.96 -45.53 1.03
N ALA A 257 5.07 -45.65 1.77
CA ALA A 257 5.65 -46.95 2.10
C ALA A 257 4.79 -47.70 3.14
N PRO A 258 4.43 -48.98 2.92
CA PRO A 258 3.66 -49.75 3.91
C PRO A 258 4.44 -49.92 5.22
N VAL A 259 3.77 -49.67 6.34
CA VAL A 259 4.35 -49.84 7.68
C VAL A 259 4.38 -51.33 8.02
N VAL A 260 5.58 -51.86 8.31
CA VAL A 260 5.76 -53.25 8.73
C VAL A 260 6.27 -53.27 10.17
N LEU A 261 5.49 -53.88 11.06
CA LEU A 261 5.81 -53.99 12.49
C LEU A 261 6.15 -55.44 12.82
N THR A 262 7.27 -55.65 13.50
CA THR A 262 7.73 -56.97 13.94
C THR A 262 7.69 -57.08 15.46
N GLY A 263 7.46 -58.27 16.00
CA GLY A 263 7.54 -58.50 17.46
C GLY A 263 6.31 -58.07 18.26
N GLY A 264 5.13 -58.02 17.64
CA GLY A 264 3.87 -57.69 18.32
C GLY A 264 3.68 -56.22 18.65
N MET A 265 4.52 -55.34 18.08
CA MET A 265 4.32 -53.89 18.18
C MET A 265 3.05 -53.48 17.42
N ASP A 266 2.27 -52.61 18.02
CA ASP A 266 1.04 -52.05 17.46
C ASP A 266 1.25 -50.57 17.12
N LEU A 267 0.59 -50.10 16.05
CA LEU A 267 0.65 -48.72 15.60
C LEU A 267 -0.68 -48.04 15.91
N LYS A 268 -0.66 -47.11 16.86
CA LYS A 268 -1.84 -46.31 17.18
C LYS A 268 -1.74 -44.95 16.54
N GLN A 269 -2.78 -44.61 15.78
CA GLN A 269 -2.95 -43.26 15.23
C GLN A 269 -3.68 -42.39 16.27
N LEU A 270 -3.04 -41.34 16.75
CA LEU A 270 -3.65 -40.25 17.50
C LEU A 270 -4.46 -39.41 16.51
N THR A 271 -5.73 -39.18 16.81
CA THR A 271 -6.62 -38.41 15.94
C THR A 271 -6.20 -36.93 15.92
N MET A 272 -5.49 -36.50 14.88
CA MET A 272 -4.94 -35.14 14.73
C MET A 272 -5.93 -34.08 14.22
N THR A 273 -7.19 -34.45 13.96
CA THR A 273 -8.17 -33.56 13.30
C THR A 273 -8.44 -32.25 14.02
N ALA A 274 -8.35 -32.23 15.36
CA ALA A 274 -8.56 -31.01 16.15
C ALA A 274 -7.42 -29.98 16.00
N VAL A 275 -6.17 -30.44 15.88
CA VAL A 275 -4.99 -29.57 15.72
C VAL A 275 -4.95 -28.98 14.32
N ASP A 276 -5.29 -29.78 13.31
CA ASP A 276 -5.36 -29.32 11.91
C ASP A 276 -6.45 -28.26 11.73
N ALA A 277 -7.63 -28.48 12.34
CA ALA A 277 -8.71 -27.49 12.35
C ALA A 277 -8.28 -26.20 13.07
N GLN A 278 -7.63 -26.31 14.22
CA GLN A 278 -7.13 -25.14 14.96
C GLN A 278 -6.05 -24.37 14.21
N LEU A 279 -5.14 -25.07 13.51
CA LEU A 279 -4.10 -24.45 12.69
C LEU A 279 -4.69 -23.70 11.49
N LEU A 280 -5.67 -24.31 10.81
CA LEU A 280 -6.39 -23.68 9.70
C LEU A 280 -7.16 -22.43 10.16
N GLU A 281 -7.89 -22.51 11.26
CA GLU A 281 -8.60 -21.37 11.86
C GLU A 281 -7.63 -20.26 12.28
N THR A 282 -6.48 -20.62 12.87
CA THR A 282 -5.43 -19.64 13.20
C THR A 282 -4.93 -18.91 11.95
N ARG A 283 -4.65 -19.63 10.85
CA ARG A 283 -4.18 -19.00 9.60
C ARG A 283 -5.24 -18.08 8.99
N LYS A 284 -6.51 -18.46 9.03
CA LYS A 284 -7.62 -17.60 8.58
C LYS A 284 -7.71 -16.33 9.42
N LEU A 285 -7.67 -16.46 10.75
CA LEU A 285 -7.73 -15.32 11.67
C LEU A 285 -6.57 -14.35 11.42
N GLN A 286 -5.35 -14.87 11.24
CA GLN A 286 -4.18 -14.06 10.92
C GLN A 286 -4.32 -13.34 9.57
N ALA A 287 -4.87 -14.02 8.57
CA ALA A 287 -5.11 -13.40 7.28
C ALA A 287 -6.16 -12.27 7.36
N HIS A 288 -7.21 -12.45 8.17
CA HIS A 288 -8.18 -11.39 8.47
C HIS A 288 -7.57 -10.21 9.24
N GLU A 289 -6.74 -10.48 10.24
CA GLU A 289 -6.05 -9.45 11.02
C GLU A 289 -5.13 -8.59 10.13
N ILE A 290 -4.35 -9.23 9.25
CA ILE A 290 -3.49 -8.54 8.28
C ILE A 290 -4.33 -7.67 7.32
N ALA A 291 -5.42 -8.21 6.78
CA ALA A 291 -6.30 -7.46 5.88
C ALA A 291 -6.90 -6.21 6.58
N GLN A 292 -7.30 -6.36 7.85
CA GLN A 292 -7.81 -5.27 8.67
C GLN A 292 -6.77 -4.17 8.91
N ILE A 293 -5.49 -4.52 9.13
CA ILE A 293 -4.40 -3.54 9.29
C ILE A 293 -4.29 -2.64 8.06
N PHE A 294 -4.39 -3.22 6.86
CA PHE A 294 -4.36 -2.44 5.62
C PHE A 294 -5.69 -1.75 5.31
N GLY A 295 -6.78 -2.12 6.00
CA GLY A 295 -8.13 -1.65 5.73
C GLY A 295 -8.74 -2.29 4.48
N VAL A 296 -8.17 -3.39 3.99
CA VAL A 296 -8.62 -4.07 2.77
C VAL A 296 -9.76 -5.03 3.11
N PRO A 297 -10.92 -4.93 2.42
CA PRO A 297 -11.99 -5.90 2.60
C PRO A 297 -11.54 -7.33 2.21
N PRO A 298 -11.77 -8.36 3.06
CA PRO A 298 -11.24 -9.71 2.83
C PRO A 298 -11.64 -10.33 1.48
N HIS A 299 -12.84 -10.03 0.98
CA HIS A 299 -13.30 -10.56 -0.31
C HIS A 299 -12.47 -10.07 -1.50
N MET A 300 -11.82 -8.89 -1.41
CA MET A 300 -10.99 -8.33 -2.49
C MET A 300 -9.62 -9.02 -2.60
N ILE A 301 -9.24 -9.80 -1.60
CA ILE A 301 -8.02 -10.62 -1.58
C ILE A 301 -8.33 -12.13 -1.61
N GLY A 302 -9.54 -12.49 -2.06
CA GLY A 302 -9.94 -13.89 -2.27
C GLY A 302 -10.51 -14.62 -1.06
N MET A 303 -10.78 -13.93 0.07
CA MET A 303 -11.39 -14.54 1.25
C MET A 303 -12.92 -14.39 1.21
N THR A 304 -13.61 -15.34 0.57
CA THR A 304 -15.03 -15.21 0.21
C THR A 304 -16.00 -16.09 1.02
N GLU A 305 -15.53 -16.71 2.12
CA GLU A 305 -16.24 -17.78 2.85
C GLU A 305 -17.69 -17.48 3.31
N LYS A 306 -18.08 -16.20 3.43
CA LYS A 306 -19.41 -15.79 3.94
C LYS A 306 -20.26 -14.94 2.99
N THR A 307 -19.86 -14.77 1.74
CA THR A 307 -20.53 -13.81 0.82
C THR A 307 -21.22 -14.52 -0.34
N THR A 308 -22.51 -14.80 -0.18
CA THR A 308 -23.39 -15.46 -1.17
C THR A 308 -24.13 -14.49 -2.11
N SER A 309 -23.88 -13.18 -2.03
CA SER A 309 -24.58 -12.16 -2.85
C SER A 309 -23.64 -11.37 -3.75
N TRP A 310 -23.19 -12.01 -4.83
CA TRP A 310 -22.28 -11.46 -5.85
C TRP A 310 -22.97 -10.58 -6.92
N GLY A 311 -24.20 -10.11 -6.69
CA GLY A 311 -24.94 -9.29 -7.65
C GLY A 311 -24.93 -7.80 -7.29
N SER A 312 -25.91 -7.37 -6.51
CA SER A 312 -26.10 -5.97 -6.10
C SER A 312 -25.14 -5.47 -5.01
N GLY A 313 -24.46 -6.37 -4.29
CA GLY A 313 -23.55 -6.01 -3.20
C GLY A 313 -22.16 -5.58 -3.67
N ILE A 314 -21.69 -6.05 -4.83
CA ILE A 314 -20.30 -5.83 -5.27
C ILE A 314 -20.04 -4.36 -5.56
N GLU A 315 -20.98 -3.67 -6.21
CA GLU A 315 -20.84 -2.23 -6.50
C GLU A 315 -20.70 -1.43 -5.21
N GLN A 316 -21.54 -1.74 -4.22
CA GLN A 316 -21.48 -1.10 -2.90
C GLN A 316 -20.17 -1.43 -2.17
N MET A 317 -19.63 -2.63 -2.38
CA MET A 317 -18.31 -3.02 -1.86
C MET A 317 -17.16 -2.26 -2.55
N SER A 318 -17.17 -2.13 -3.87
CA SER A 318 -16.16 -1.36 -4.63
C SER A 318 -16.19 0.13 -4.25
N LEU A 319 -17.40 0.71 -4.14
CA LEU A 319 -17.59 2.07 -3.66
C LEU A 319 -17.08 2.22 -2.21
N GLY A 320 -17.41 1.26 -1.34
CA GLY A 320 -16.93 1.22 0.03
C GLY A 320 -15.39 1.14 0.13
N PHE A 321 -14.76 0.34 -0.73
CA PHE A 321 -13.30 0.24 -0.81
C PHE A 321 -12.67 1.58 -1.17
N VAL A 322 -13.15 2.25 -2.22
CA VAL A 322 -12.62 3.56 -2.61
C VAL A 322 -12.83 4.57 -1.48
N LYS A 323 -14.06 4.68 -0.97
CA LYS A 323 -14.45 5.68 0.03
C LYS A 323 -13.74 5.52 1.37
N TYR A 324 -13.65 4.30 1.90
CA TYR A 324 -13.15 4.06 3.25
C TYR A 324 -11.68 3.61 3.29
N THR A 325 -11.15 3.08 2.18
CA THR A 325 -9.77 2.56 2.12
C THR A 325 -8.87 3.45 1.28
N MET A 326 -9.21 3.67 0.00
CA MET A 326 -8.31 4.40 -0.91
C MET A 326 -8.30 5.90 -0.66
N GLN A 327 -9.45 6.52 -0.37
CA GLN A 327 -9.59 7.97 -0.29
C GLN A 327 -8.58 8.62 0.66
N ARG A 328 -8.30 7.99 1.81
CA ARG A 328 -7.33 8.49 2.79
C ARG A 328 -5.90 8.56 2.24
N HIS A 329 -5.57 7.74 1.25
CA HIS A 329 -4.29 7.75 0.57
C HIS A 329 -4.31 8.74 -0.60
N LEU A 330 -5.35 8.69 -1.45
CA LEU A 330 -5.50 9.56 -2.62
C LEU A 330 -5.38 11.04 -2.25
N VAL A 331 -6.11 11.47 -1.23
CA VAL A 331 -6.11 12.87 -0.77
C VAL A 331 -4.71 13.32 -0.36
N LYS A 332 -3.92 12.46 0.28
CA LYS A 332 -2.56 12.83 0.71
C LYS A 332 -1.62 13.00 -0.48
N PHE A 333 -1.70 12.09 -1.46
CA PHE A 333 -0.94 12.21 -2.71
C PHE A 333 -1.35 13.45 -3.49
N GLU A 334 -2.65 13.67 -3.70
CA GLU A 334 -3.20 14.84 -4.40
C GLU A 334 -2.76 16.15 -3.74
N GLN A 335 -2.95 16.29 -2.44
CA GLN A 335 -2.59 17.52 -1.73
C GLN A 335 -1.10 17.79 -1.74
N GLU A 336 -0.26 16.76 -1.59
CA GLU A 336 1.19 16.93 -1.60
C GLU A 336 1.70 17.33 -2.99
N ILE A 337 1.19 16.70 -4.06
CA ILE A 337 1.48 17.08 -5.45
C ILE A 337 0.96 18.49 -5.73
N ASN A 338 -0.26 18.82 -5.30
CA ASN A 338 -0.82 20.15 -5.52
C ASN A 338 -0.01 21.24 -4.82
N ARG A 339 0.38 20.99 -3.57
CA ARG A 339 1.17 21.92 -2.77
C ARG A 339 2.57 22.18 -3.33
N LYS A 340 3.24 21.18 -3.92
CA LYS A 340 4.66 21.32 -4.35
C LYS A 340 4.85 21.43 -5.85
N CYS A 341 4.00 20.78 -6.64
CA CYS A 341 4.11 20.75 -8.10
C CYS A 341 3.19 21.77 -8.79
N ASN A 342 2.01 22.05 -8.22
CA ASN A 342 1.00 22.92 -8.87
C ASN A 342 0.79 24.28 -8.19
N ALA A 343 1.45 24.57 -7.06
CA ALA A 343 1.19 25.79 -6.28
C ALA A 343 1.30 27.10 -7.08
N LEU A 344 2.20 27.15 -8.07
CA LEU A 344 2.44 28.35 -8.88
C LEU A 344 1.74 28.33 -10.25
N SER A 345 1.12 27.21 -10.63
CA SER A 345 0.50 27.05 -11.95
C SER A 345 -1.00 27.38 -11.98
N GLY A 346 -1.63 27.53 -10.81
CA GLY A 346 -3.08 27.67 -10.68
C GLY A 346 -3.84 26.40 -11.12
N LEU A 347 -3.14 25.28 -11.26
CA LEU A 347 -3.70 23.98 -11.56
C LEU A 347 -3.90 23.18 -10.27
N PHE A 348 -4.73 22.15 -10.34
CA PHE A 348 -4.81 21.11 -9.31
C PHE A 348 -4.97 19.74 -9.96
N CYS A 349 -4.49 18.71 -9.28
CA CYS A 349 -4.60 17.32 -9.68
C CYS A 349 -5.61 16.56 -8.80
N GLU A 350 -6.34 15.64 -9.41
CA GLU A 350 -7.30 14.75 -8.75
C GLU A 350 -7.29 13.38 -9.43
N PHE A 351 -7.28 12.31 -8.63
CA PHE A 351 -7.38 10.94 -9.12
C PHE A 351 -8.79 10.66 -9.62
N ASN A 352 -8.89 10.02 -10.78
CA ASN A 352 -10.16 9.61 -11.32
C ASN A 352 -10.57 8.22 -10.78
N THR A 353 -11.34 8.21 -9.69
CA THR A 353 -11.83 6.99 -9.05
C THR A 353 -12.95 6.29 -9.82
N LYS A 354 -13.58 6.96 -10.80
CA LYS A 354 -14.73 6.43 -11.54
C LYS A 354 -14.43 5.10 -12.22
N GLY A 355 -13.18 4.85 -12.60
CA GLY A 355 -12.77 3.57 -13.18
C GLY A 355 -12.97 2.38 -12.23
N ILE A 356 -12.69 2.58 -10.94
CA ILE A 356 -12.81 1.56 -9.88
C ILE A 356 -14.24 1.52 -9.31
N GLU A 357 -14.87 2.68 -9.19
CA GLU A 357 -16.26 2.80 -8.71
C GLU A 357 -17.31 2.34 -9.74
N ARG A 358 -16.90 2.10 -10.99
CA ARG A 358 -17.81 1.64 -12.05
C ARG A 358 -18.45 0.32 -11.64
N GLY A 359 -19.74 0.39 -11.32
CA GLY A 359 -20.62 -0.76 -11.16
C GLY A 359 -21.03 -1.40 -12.50
N ASP A 360 -21.97 -2.33 -12.43
CA ASP A 360 -22.63 -2.90 -13.60
C ASP A 360 -23.22 -1.78 -14.46
N LEU A 361 -22.96 -1.83 -15.76
CA LEU A 361 -23.48 -0.87 -16.72
C LEU A 361 -25.01 -0.80 -16.64
N LYS A 362 -25.67 -1.90 -16.26
CA LYS A 362 -27.12 -1.96 -16.07
C LYS A 362 -27.60 -1.03 -14.95
N SER A 363 -27.05 -1.15 -13.74
CA SER A 363 -27.43 -0.33 -12.58
C SER A 363 -27.24 1.16 -12.85
N ARG A 364 -26.12 1.50 -13.49
CA ARG A 364 -25.77 2.88 -13.84
C ARG A 364 -26.69 3.47 -14.92
N ASN A 365 -26.94 2.72 -15.98
CA ASN A 365 -27.88 3.14 -17.03
C ASN A 365 -29.30 3.25 -16.47
N GLU A 366 -29.68 2.40 -15.52
CA GLU A 366 -30.95 2.51 -14.82
C GLU A 366 -31.02 3.76 -13.93
N SER A 367 -29.95 4.10 -13.21
CA SER A 367 -29.84 5.36 -12.46
C SER A 367 -29.97 6.59 -13.37
N TYR A 368 -29.28 6.61 -14.51
CA TYR A 368 -29.41 7.72 -15.47
C TYR A 368 -30.80 7.76 -16.09
N ARG A 369 -31.42 6.61 -16.36
CA ARG A 369 -32.81 6.53 -16.83
C ARG A 369 -33.81 7.05 -15.81
N ILE A 370 -33.53 6.94 -14.51
CA ILE A 370 -34.35 7.57 -13.46
C ILE A 370 -34.07 9.07 -13.41
N ALA A 371 -32.80 9.48 -13.48
CA ALA A 371 -32.40 10.88 -13.39
C ALA A 371 -32.91 11.75 -14.55
N LEU A 372 -32.95 11.19 -15.76
CA LEU A 372 -33.51 11.81 -16.95
C LEU A 372 -35.05 11.85 -16.94
N GLY A 373 -35.70 11.17 -15.99
CA GLY A 373 -37.15 11.06 -15.91
C GLY A 373 -37.75 9.98 -16.81
N ARG A 374 -39.02 9.66 -16.57
CA ARG A 374 -39.84 8.70 -17.34
C ARG A 374 -41.26 9.23 -17.44
N ALA A 375 -42.07 8.69 -18.34
CA ALA A 375 -43.49 9.06 -18.42
C ALA A 375 -44.14 9.05 -17.02
N GLY A 376 -44.63 10.21 -16.58
CA GLY A 376 -45.20 10.43 -15.23
C GLY A 376 -44.24 10.86 -14.11
N GLU A 377 -42.92 10.82 -14.31
CA GLU A 377 -41.90 11.22 -13.35
C GLU A 377 -40.95 12.27 -13.97
N PRO A 378 -40.94 13.53 -13.48
CA PRO A 378 -40.04 14.55 -14.02
C PRO A 378 -38.58 14.18 -13.74
N GLY A 379 -37.72 14.41 -14.74
CA GLY A 379 -36.28 14.28 -14.60
C GLY A 379 -35.71 15.41 -13.75
N TRP A 380 -34.62 15.12 -13.05
CA TRP A 380 -33.86 16.12 -12.27
C TRP A 380 -32.46 16.37 -12.83
N MET A 381 -32.02 15.61 -13.83
CA MET A 381 -30.80 15.87 -14.61
C MET A 381 -31.11 16.06 -16.09
N THR A 382 -30.34 16.91 -16.76
CA THR A 382 -30.38 17.06 -18.22
C THR A 382 -29.52 16.01 -18.93
N VAL A 383 -29.74 15.82 -20.24
CA VAL A 383 -28.92 14.92 -21.06
C VAL A 383 -27.46 15.37 -21.07
N ASN A 384 -27.21 16.68 -21.14
CA ASN A 384 -25.85 17.23 -21.13
C ASN A 384 -25.16 17.11 -19.77
N GLU A 385 -25.89 17.12 -18.66
CA GLU A 385 -25.34 16.83 -17.34
C GLU A 385 -24.89 15.38 -17.20
N VAL A 386 -25.69 14.42 -17.70
CA VAL A 386 -25.31 13.01 -17.76
C VAL A 386 -24.10 12.79 -18.67
N ARG A 387 -24.07 13.44 -19.85
CA ARG A 387 -22.92 13.37 -20.76
C ARG A 387 -21.66 13.98 -20.17
N ARG A 388 -21.78 15.09 -19.45
CA ARG A 388 -20.68 15.69 -18.69
C ARG A 388 -20.18 14.75 -17.59
N ALA A 389 -21.06 14.04 -16.90
CA ALA A 389 -20.69 13.03 -15.91
C ALA A 389 -19.89 11.86 -16.52
N GLU A 390 -20.22 11.45 -17.75
CA GLU A 390 -19.51 10.42 -18.52
C GLU A 390 -18.33 10.96 -19.35
N ASN A 391 -18.01 12.25 -19.27
CA ASN A 391 -17.00 12.93 -20.09
C ASN A 391 -17.24 12.80 -21.62
N LEU A 392 -18.50 12.76 -22.05
CA LEU A 392 -18.93 12.79 -23.45
C LEU A 392 -19.15 14.24 -23.90
N PRO A 393 -18.91 14.56 -25.20
CA PRO A 393 -19.18 15.89 -25.72
C PRO A 393 -20.67 16.23 -25.61
N PRO A 394 -21.04 17.48 -25.32
CA PRO A 394 -22.44 17.88 -25.19
C PRO A 394 -23.19 17.72 -26.51
N LEU A 395 -24.50 17.55 -26.42
CA LEU A 395 -25.43 17.56 -27.55
C LEU A 395 -26.18 18.90 -27.57
N GLU A 396 -26.42 19.40 -28.78
CA GLU A 396 -27.26 20.57 -28.99
C GLU A 396 -28.71 20.27 -28.54
N GLY A 397 -29.31 21.17 -27.76
CA GLY A 397 -30.64 20.96 -27.14
C GLY A 397 -30.65 20.00 -25.93
N GLY A 398 -29.48 19.51 -25.47
CA GLY A 398 -29.38 18.56 -24.37
C GLY A 398 -29.50 19.13 -22.96
N ASP A 399 -29.66 20.45 -22.80
CA ASP A 399 -29.80 21.15 -21.51
C ASP A 399 -31.26 21.39 -21.10
N VAL A 400 -32.18 20.55 -21.57
CA VAL A 400 -33.61 20.60 -21.23
C VAL A 400 -33.96 19.50 -20.24
N LEU A 401 -34.73 19.83 -19.20
CA LEU A 401 -35.26 18.87 -18.23
C LEU A 401 -36.57 18.25 -18.73
N PHE A 402 -36.66 16.93 -18.63
CA PHE A 402 -37.87 16.19 -18.97
C PHE A 402 -38.98 16.43 -17.92
N ARG A 403 -40.16 16.88 -18.34
CA ARG A 403 -41.24 17.31 -17.43
C ARG A 403 -42.34 16.26 -17.20
N GLY A 404 -42.20 15.04 -17.70
CA GLY A 404 -43.08 13.91 -17.36
C GLY A 404 -44.47 13.91 -17.99
N THR A 405 -44.98 15.04 -18.52
CA THR A 405 -46.36 15.14 -19.05
C THR A 405 -46.58 16.13 -20.20
N GLN A 406 -45.58 16.93 -20.61
CA GLN A 406 -45.76 17.93 -21.69
C GLN A 406 -45.14 17.55 -23.04
N ASP A 407 -44.17 16.64 -23.07
CA ASP A 407 -43.42 16.38 -24.31
C ASP A 407 -44.16 15.44 -25.29
N GLU A 408 -45.17 14.68 -24.84
CA GLU A 408 -46.06 13.94 -25.75
C GLU A 408 -46.99 14.87 -26.55
N ALA A 409 -47.35 16.04 -25.99
CA ALA A 409 -48.25 16.98 -26.64
C ALA A 409 -47.58 17.75 -27.80
N GLU A 410 -46.25 17.95 -27.75
CA GLU A 410 -45.50 18.61 -28.82
C GLU A 410 -45.11 17.63 -29.96
N SER A 411 -44.97 16.33 -29.69
CA SER A 411 -44.70 15.35 -30.76
C SER A 411 -45.91 15.07 -31.66
N ASP A 412 -47.13 15.12 -31.11
CA ASP A 412 -48.36 14.94 -31.90
C ASP A 412 -48.75 16.20 -32.70
N ALA A 413 -48.28 17.38 -32.29
CA ALA A 413 -48.51 18.63 -33.03
C ALA A 413 -47.65 18.75 -34.31
N ALA A 414 -46.54 18.00 -34.40
CA ALA A 414 -45.61 18.06 -35.53
C ALA A 414 -45.93 17.09 -36.68
N VAL A 415 -46.84 16.12 -36.49
CA VAL A 415 -47.27 15.17 -37.54
C VAL A 415 -48.58 15.61 -38.22
N GLY A 416 -49.23 16.65 -37.70
CA GLY A 416 -50.51 17.18 -38.19
C GLY A 416 -50.44 18.58 -38.82
N ALA A 417 -49.33 18.96 -39.45
CA ALA A 417 -49.17 20.23 -40.19
C ALA A 417 -48.65 20.01 -41.61
#